data_AF-G2HK11-F1
#
_entry.id   AF-G2HK11-F1
#
_cell.length_a   1.000
_cell.length_b   1.000
_cell.length_c   1.000
_cell.angle_alpha   90.00
_cell.angle_beta   90.00
_cell.angle_gamma   90.00
#
_symmetry.space_group_name_H-M   'P 1'
#
loop_
_entity.id
_entity.type
_entity.pdbx_description
1 polymer ?
#
loop_
_entity_poly.entity_id
_entity_poly.type
_entity_poly.pdbx_seq_one_letter_code
_entity_poly.pdbx_strand_id
1 'polypeptide(L)'
;MEVEGILEGEIPDSAKKDLLRNDKNALRACILYEFLQKKPVFEAYKNFCKTIGDDLMEYREFDFWFYKIGKENADLSGKLIWNPDSLTLSNMPLKVVDTILENVEPIDRLPLGKVSQSLRSLTKAIGHGFKKILTKSECFEDGLINVLTCDPAAIGKVFDPNYEHNGANEIVFEQNYVKFAVKCEERSFGIKRAGV
;
A
#
# COMPACT_ATOMS: atom_id res chain seq x y z
N MET A 1 -37.64 6.36 63.03
CA MET A 1 -36.79 5.26 62.54
C MET A 1 -36.57 5.56 61.08
N GLU A 2 -35.51 6.32 60.82
CA GLU A 2 -35.20 6.85 59.49
C GLU A 2 -34.70 5.70 58.62
N VAL A 3 -35.28 5.61 57.43
CA VAL A 3 -34.75 4.83 56.32
C VAL A 3 -33.57 5.63 55.76
N GLU A 4 -32.34 5.22 56.09
CA GLU A 4 -31.16 5.75 55.43
C GLU A 4 -31.18 5.33 53.96
N GLY A 5 -31.33 6.33 53.09
CA GLY A 5 -31.18 6.19 51.65
C GLY A 5 -29.73 5.91 51.30
N ILE A 6 -29.49 4.81 50.59
CA ILE A 6 -28.20 4.53 49.97
C ILE A 6 -27.98 5.56 48.86
N LEU A 7 -26.87 6.28 48.97
CA LEU A 7 -26.41 7.32 48.07
C LEU A 7 -26.14 6.76 46.66
N GLU A 8 -27.00 7.05 45.69
CA GLU A 8 -26.67 6.99 44.27
C GLU A 8 -25.77 8.18 43.92
N GLY A 9 -24.47 8.08 44.22
CA GLY A 9 -23.47 9.00 43.69
C GLY A 9 -23.07 8.57 42.29
N GLU A 10 -23.21 9.45 41.28
CA GLU A 10 -22.67 9.21 39.94
C GLU A 10 -21.16 8.99 40.02
N ILE A 11 -20.70 7.80 39.61
CA ILE A 11 -19.27 7.49 39.52
C ILE A 11 -18.67 8.41 38.44
N PRO A 12 -17.60 9.18 38.74
CA PRO A 12 -16.94 10.03 37.76
C PRO A 12 -16.47 9.23 36.53
N ASP A 13 -16.56 9.81 35.34
CA ASP A 13 -16.17 9.13 34.10
C ASP A 13 -14.71 8.68 34.08
N SER A 14 -13.82 9.35 34.82
CA SER A 14 -12.44 8.91 35.04
C SER A 14 -12.37 7.56 35.77
N ALA A 15 -13.11 7.41 36.87
CA ALA A 15 -13.15 6.18 37.65
C ALA A 15 -13.77 5.02 36.86
N LYS A 16 -14.76 5.28 36.00
CA LYS A 16 -15.31 4.27 35.07
C LYS A 16 -14.28 3.80 34.05
N LYS A 17 -13.49 4.74 33.48
CA LYS A 17 -12.41 4.39 32.55
C LYS A 17 -11.32 3.57 33.23
N ASP A 18 -10.94 3.91 34.46
CA ASP A 18 -9.93 3.17 35.21
C ASP A 18 -10.36 1.74 35.52
N LEU A 19 -11.66 1.50 35.77
CA LEU A 19 -12.21 0.15 35.89
C LEU A 19 -12.03 -0.66 34.60
N LEU A 20 -12.33 -0.07 33.44
CA LEU A 20 -12.15 -0.73 32.14
C LEU A 20 -10.67 -0.99 31.83
N ARG A 21 -9.79 -0.03 32.12
CA ARG A 21 -8.34 -0.11 31.83
C ARG A 21 -7.63 -1.21 32.60
N ASN A 22 -8.07 -1.49 33.83
CA ASN A 22 -7.45 -2.50 34.69
C ASN A 22 -7.93 -3.93 34.42
N ASP A 23 -8.98 -4.12 33.60
CA ASP A 23 -9.55 -5.43 33.31
C ASP A 23 -9.38 -5.79 31.82
N LYS A 24 -8.52 -6.78 31.55
CA LYS A 24 -8.27 -7.28 30.19
C LYS A 24 -9.53 -7.82 29.50
N ASN A 25 -10.43 -8.45 30.25
CA ASN A 25 -11.68 -8.97 29.70
C ASN A 25 -12.63 -7.82 29.34
N ALA A 26 -12.67 -6.76 30.17
CA ALA A 26 -13.44 -5.57 29.87
C ALA A 26 -12.91 -4.86 28.60
N LEU A 27 -11.60 -4.73 28.46
CA LEU A 27 -10.99 -4.17 27.24
C LEU A 27 -11.33 -5.01 26.01
N ARG A 28 -11.22 -6.33 26.10
CA ARG A 28 -11.60 -7.25 25.02
C ARG A 28 -13.08 -7.17 24.68
N ALA A 29 -13.95 -6.99 25.67
CA ALA A 29 -15.38 -6.76 25.44
C ALA A 29 -15.65 -5.43 24.73
N CYS A 30 -14.93 -4.36 25.08
CA CYS A 30 -15.00 -3.08 24.35
C CYS A 30 -14.55 -3.23 22.88
N ILE A 31 -13.50 -4.02 22.62
CA ILE A 31 -13.03 -4.31 21.26
C ILE A 31 -14.10 -5.10 20.48
N LEU A 32 -14.71 -6.11 21.11
CA LEU A 32 -15.80 -6.87 20.49
C LEU A 32 -17.01 -5.97 20.19
N TYR A 33 -17.35 -5.05 21.10
CA TYR A 33 -18.41 -4.07 20.88
C TYR A 33 -18.13 -3.20 19.63
N GLU A 34 -16.90 -2.70 19.46
CA GLU A 34 -16.52 -1.97 18.24
C GLU A 34 -16.59 -2.84 16.99
N PHE A 35 -16.22 -4.13 17.07
CA PHE A 35 -16.34 -5.07 15.94
C PHE A 35 -17.80 -5.28 15.52
N LEU A 36 -18.71 -5.41 16.49
CA LEU A 36 -20.13 -5.62 16.24
C LEU A 36 -20.80 -4.41 15.56
N GLN A 37 -20.25 -3.21 15.73
CA GLN A 37 -20.70 -2.01 14.99
C GLN A 37 -20.39 -2.05 13.49
N LYS A 38 -19.68 -3.07 12.99
CA LYS A 38 -19.31 -3.24 11.57
C LYS A 38 -18.50 -2.09 10.98
N LYS A 39 -17.78 -1.35 11.82
CA LYS A 39 -16.86 -0.31 11.39
C LYS A 39 -15.54 -0.91 10.88
N PRO A 40 -14.84 -0.23 9.96
CA PRO A 40 -13.46 -0.59 9.61
C PRO A 40 -12.56 -0.61 10.86
N VAL A 41 -11.67 -1.60 10.97
CA VAL A 41 -10.84 -1.83 12.17
C VAL A 41 -10.05 -0.58 12.60
N PHE A 42 -9.55 0.21 11.65
CA PHE A 42 -8.80 1.43 11.96
C PHE A 42 -9.68 2.54 12.55
N GLU A 43 -10.95 2.61 12.13
CA GLU A 43 -11.91 3.55 12.71
C GLU A 43 -12.34 3.11 14.11
N ALA A 44 -12.59 1.82 14.29
CA ALA A 44 -12.83 1.20 15.59
C ALA A 44 -11.69 1.50 16.58
N TYR A 45 -10.43 1.35 16.14
CA TYR A 45 -9.26 1.67 16.95
C TYR A 45 -9.24 3.15 17.39
N LYS A 46 -9.50 4.09 16.46
CA LYS A 46 -9.56 5.52 16.82
C LYS A 46 -10.65 5.83 17.84
N ASN A 47 -11.82 5.20 17.71
CA ASN A 47 -12.91 5.36 18.68
C ASN A 47 -12.53 4.77 20.05
N PHE A 48 -11.88 3.61 20.06
CA PHE A 48 -11.37 2.97 21.26
C PHE A 48 -10.36 3.87 21.98
N CYS A 49 -9.35 4.39 21.29
CA CYS A 49 -8.37 5.30 21.87
C CYS A 49 -9.00 6.60 22.39
N LYS A 50 -9.96 7.17 21.66
CA LYS A 50 -10.68 8.38 22.09
C LYS A 50 -11.47 8.15 23.39
N THR A 51 -12.00 6.94 23.58
CA THR A 51 -12.87 6.61 24.71
C THR A 51 -12.04 6.19 25.93
N ILE A 52 -11.09 5.27 25.74
CA ILE A 52 -10.37 4.56 26.81
C ILE A 52 -8.95 5.13 27.04
N GLY A 53 -8.34 5.77 26.04
CA GLY A 53 -6.97 6.29 26.08
C GLY A 53 -6.11 5.73 24.94
N ASP A 54 -5.18 6.53 24.41
CA ASP A 54 -4.30 6.20 23.29
C ASP A 54 -2.97 5.53 23.72
N ASP A 55 -2.65 5.59 25.00
CA ASP A 55 -1.51 4.99 25.69
C ASP A 55 -1.72 3.52 26.11
N LEU A 56 -2.96 3.02 26.02
CA LEU A 56 -3.32 1.72 26.58
C LEU A 56 -2.89 0.52 25.73
N MET A 57 -3.09 0.60 24.42
CA MET A 57 -2.95 -0.54 23.51
C MET A 57 -2.52 -0.06 22.14
N GLU A 58 -1.44 -0.63 21.61
CA GLU A 58 -1.00 -0.32 20.26
C GLU A 58 -1.97 -0.85 19.21
N TYR A 59 -1.99 -0.20 18.04
CA TYR A 59 -2.84 -0.60 16.93
C TYR A 59 -2.70 -2.08 16.54
N ARG A 60 -1.48 -2.64 16.54
CA ARG A 60 -1.25 -4.04 16.18
C ARG A 60 -1.88 -5.02 17.17
N GLU A 61 -1.80 -4.70 18.46
CA GLU A 61 -2.46 -5.49 19.50
C GLU A 61 -3.98 -5.40 19.37
N PHE A 62 -4.50 -4.19 19.14
CA PHE A 62 -5.93 -3.98 18.91
C PHE A 62 -6.44 -4.76 17.69
N ASP A 63 -5.77 -4.64 16.54
CA ASP A 63 -6.11 -5.31 15.29
C ASP A 63 -6.14 -6.84 15.46
N PHE A 64 -5.14 -7.39 16.18
CA PHE A 64 -5.11 -8.81 16.54
C PHE A 64 -6.36 -9.22 17.32
N TRP A 65 -6.69 -8.54 18.42
CA TRP A 65 -7.85 -8.89 19.24
C TRP A 65 -9.18 -8.65 18.52
N PHE A 66 -9.27 -7.59 17.71
CA PHE A 66 -10.46 -7.23 16.94
C PHE A 66 -10.89 -8.37 16.02
N TYR A 67 -9.96 -8.94 15.25
CA TYR A 67 -10.27 -10.09 14.40
C TYR A 67 -10.35 -11.40 15.17
N LYS A 68 -9.48 -11.62 16.16
CA LYS A 68 -9.47 -12.89 16.91
C LYS A 68 -10.77 -13.12 17.66
N ILE A 69 -11.27 -12.09 18.34
CA ILE A 69 -12.51 -12.18 19.11
C ILE A 69 -13.72 -12.07 18.18
N GLY A 70 -13.71 -11.08 17.27
CA GLY A 70 -14.87 -10.79 16.43
C GLY A 70 -15.15 -11.82 15.34
N LYS A 71 -14.13 -12.41 14.73
CA LYS A 71 -14.28 -13.34 13.59
C LYS A 71 -14.10 -14.79 13.99
N GLU A 72 -13.18 -15.09 14.91
CA GLU A 72 -12.82 -16.46 15.26
C GLU A 72 -13.52 -16.95 16.54
N ASN A 73 -14.46 -16.16 17.09
CA ASN A 73 -15.20 -16.44 18.34
C ASN A 73 -14.29 -16.85 19.50
N ALA A 74 -13.08 -16.28 19.56
CA ALA A 74 -12.17 -16.56 20.66
C ALA A 74 -12.78 -16.05 21.97
N ASP A 75 -12.67 -16.87 23.02
CA ASP A 75 -13.16 -16.51 24.34
C ASP A 75 -12.42 -15.25 24.87
N LEU A 76 -13.18 -14.32 25.43
CA LEU A 76 -12.68 -13.11 26.08
C LEU A 76 -11.69 -13.45 27.20
N SER A 77 -11.86 -14.59 27.86
CA SER A 77 -11.00 -15.07 28.96
C SER A 77 -9.81 -15.92 28.51
N GLY A 78 -9.66 -16.17 27.20
CA GLY A 78 -8.80 -17.22 26.67
C GLY A 78 -7.29 -17.05 26.92
N LYS A 79 -6.57 -18.19 26.92
CA LYS A 79 -5.09 -18.35 27.02
C LYS A 79 -4.27 -17.71 25.89
N LEU A 80 -4.92 -16.98 24.99
CA LEU A 80 -4.26 -16.33 23.86
C LEU A 80 -3.36 -15.20 24.34
N ILE A 81 -2.17 -15.13 23.76
CA ILE A 81 -1.14 -14.14 24.07
C ILE A 81 -0.87 -13.35 22.79
N TRP A 82 -1.00 -12.03 22.88
CA TRP A 82 -0.52 -11.15 21.82
C TRP A 82 1.01 -11.23 21.77
N ASN A 83 1.56 -11.48 20.59
CA ASN A 83 3.00 -11.48 20.37
C ASN A 83 3.42 -10.22 19.57
N PRO A 84 4.08 -9.24 20.21
CA PRO A 84 4.55 -8.04 19.53
C PRO A 84 5.60 -8.33 18.45
N ASP A 85 6.36 -9.41 18.62
CA ASP A 85 7.40 -9.89 17.68
C ASP A 85 6.82 -10.77 16.57
N SER A 86 5.49 -10.78 16.39
CA SER A 86 4.87 -11.46 15.27
C SER A 86 5.44 -10.93 13.94
N LEU A 87 5.80 -11.86 13.06
CA LEU A 87 6.43 -11.57 11.77
C LEU A 87 5.57 -10.58 10.97
N THR A 88 6.16 -9.45 10.62
CA THR A 88 5.57 -8.46 9.71
C THR A 88 6.02 -8.72 8.28
N LEU A 89 5.39 -8.05 7.32
CA LEU A 89 5.84 -8.06 5.92
C LEU A 89 7.32 -7.67 5.79
N SER A 90 7.82 -6.78 6.64
CA SER A 90 9.22 -6.35 6.67
C SER A 90 10.19 -7.41 7.21
N ASN A 91 9.69 -8.40 7.96
CA ASN A 91 10.49 -9.51 8.46
C ASN A 91 10.61 -10.66 7.44
N MET A 92 9.94 -10.54 6.29
CA MET A 92 10.01 -11.55 5.23
C MET A 92 11.42 -11.58 4.63
N PRO A 93 12.01 -12.76 4.39
CA PRO A 93 13.31 -12.87 3.72
C PRO A 93 13.25 -12.22 2.34
N LEU A 94 14.29 -11.44 1.98
CA LEU A 94 14.35 -10.71 0.70
C LEU A 94 14.10 -11.62 -0.50
N LYS A 95 14.63 -12.85 -0.49
CA LYS A 95 14.41 -13.85 -1.55
C LYS A 95 12.92 -14.12 -1.83
N VAL A 96 12.08 -14.14 -0.81
CA VAL A 96 10.63 -14.34 -0.98
C VAL A 96 9.99 -13.09 -1.58
N VAL A 97 10.40 -11.90 -1.12
CA VAL A 97 9.92 -10.62 -1.66
C VAL A 97 10.32 -10.47 -3.14
N ASP A 98 11.55 -10.82 -3.49
CA ASP A 98 12.04 -10.83 -4.87
C ASP A 98 11.20 -11.78 -5.74
N THR A 99 10.94 -13.00 -5.24
CA THR A 99 10.08 -13.97 -5.93
C THR A 99 8.68 -13.41 -6.17
N ILE A 100 8.09 -12.73 -5.19
CA ILE A 100 6.78 -12.09 -5.35
C ILE A 100 6.87 -11.01 -6.44
N LEU A 101 7.85 -10.12 -6.36
CA LEU A 101 8.00 -9.01 -7.30
C LEU A 101 8.27 -9.47 -8.74
N GLU A 102 8.98 -10.58 -8.94
CA GLU A 102 9.21 -11.19 -10.25
C GLU A 102 7.91 -11.70 -10.88
N ASN A 103 6.98 -12.21 -10.07
CA ASN A 103 5.70 -12.77 -10.52
C ASN A 103 4.56 -11.74 -10.62
N VAL A 104 4.69 -10.57 -9.99
CA VAL A 104 3.72 -9.47 -10.12
C VAL A 104 3.89 -8.77 -11.46
N GLU A 105 2.78 -8.46 -12.14
CA GLU A 105 2.81 -7.72 -13.40
C GLU A 105 3.42 -6.32 -13.22
N PRO A 106 4.10 -5.78 -14.24
CA PRO A 106 4.88 -4.56 -14.02
C PRO A 106 4.06 -3.32 -13.62
N ILE A 107 2.80 -3.22 -14.07
CA ILE A 107 1.86 -2.16 -13.65
C ILE A 107 1.49 -2.31 -12.16
N ASP A 108 1.27 -3.54 -11.71
CA ASP A 108 0.89 -3.86 -10.32
C ASP A 108 2.07 -3.74 -9.34
N ARG A 109 3.31 -3.63 -9.82
CA ARG A 109 4.47 -3.31 -8.97
C ARG A 109 4.47 -1.86 -8.48
N LEU A 110 3.83 -0.94 -9.21
CA LEU A 110 3.78 0.48 -8.87
C LEU A 110 3.10 0.73 -7.51
N PRO A 111 1.91 0.17 -7.20
CA PRO A 111 1.33 0.29 -5.87
C PRO A 111 2.19 -0.37 -4.78
N LEU A 112 2.89 -1.48 -5.06
CA LEU A 112 3.80 -2.11 -4.08
C LEU A 112 4.91 -1.16 -3.62
N GLY A 113 5.46 -0.35 -4.52
CA GLY A 113 6.45 0.68 -4.18
C GLY A 113 5.90 1.86 -3.35
N LYS A 114 4.58 1.94 -3.17
CA LYS A 114 3.93 2.94 -2.30
C LYS A 114 3.70 2.43 -0.88
N VAL A 115 3.78 1.11 -0.65
CA VAL A 115 3.49 0.48 0.65
C VAL A 115 4.59 0.74 1.67
N SER A 116 5.87 0.58 1.31
CA SER A 116 7.00 0.81 2.21
C SER A 116 8.24 1.29 1.47
N GLN A 117 9.18 1.91 2.20
CA GLN A 117 10.45 2.36 1.64
C GLN A 117 11.29 1.18 1.14
N SER A 118 11.28 0.05 1.87
CA SER A 118 11.99 -1.17 1.46
C SER A 118 11.43 -1.75 0.15
N LEU A 119 10.11 -1.89 0.02
CA LEU A 119 9.48 -2.35 -1.21
C LEU A 119 9.70 -1.37 -2.36
N ARG A 120 9.72 -0.06 -2.08
CA ARG A 120 10.04 0.96 -3.08
C ARG A 120 11.45 0.79 -3.65
N SER A 121 12.43 0.51 -2.80
CA SER A 121 13.81 0.28 -3.24
C SER A 121 13.93 -0.98 -4.09
N LEU A 122 13.28 -2.07 -3.68
CA LEU A 122 13.28 -3.34 -4.42
C LEU A 122 12.55 -3.24 -5.77
N THR A 123 11.37 -2.63 -5.79
CA THR A 123 10.59 -2.41 -7.03
C THR A 123 11.35 -1.56 -8.05
N LYS A 124 12.10 -0.54 -7.59
CA LYS A 124 12.98 0.25 -8.46
C LYS A 124 14.16 -0.58 -9.00
N ALA A 125 14.76 -1.44 -8.18
CA ALA A 125 15.92 -2.25 -8.56
C ALA A 125 15.59 -3.31 -9.63
N ILE A 126 14.41 -3.93 -9.56
CA ILE A 126 13.95 -4.97 -10.51
C ILE A 126 13.67 -4.39 -11.91
N GLY A 127 13.51 -3.07 -12.01
CA GLY A 127 13.13 -2.40 -13.25
C GLY A 127 11.65 -2.59 -13.57
N HIS A 128 11.11 -1.64 -14.31
CA HIS A 128 9.66 -1.53 -14.52
C HIS A 128 9.08 -2.54 -15.51
N GLY A 129 9.83 -3.53 -15.98
CA GLY A 129 9.34 -4.55 -16.92
C GLY A 129 8.78 -4.02 -18.26
N PHE A 130 8.76 -2.70 -18.49
CA PHE A 130 8.22 -2.05 -19.68
C PHE A 130 8.90 -2.58 -20.94
N LYS A 131 10.21 -2.84 -20.88
CA LYS A 131 10.93 -3.49 -21.98
C LYS A 131 10.27 -4.81 -22.38
N LYS A 132 9.92 -5.67 -21.40
CA LYS A 132 9.28 -6.97 -21.65
C LYS A 132 7.85 -6.82 -22.20
N ILE A 133 7.09 -5.82 -21.75
CA ILE A 133 5.75 -5.52 -22.26
C ILE A 133 5.83 -5.05 -23.72
N LEU A 134 6.69 -4.07 -24.00
CA LEU A 134 6.90 -3.52 -25.34
C LEU A 134 7.43 -4.59 -26.31
N THR A 135 8.40 -5.41 -25.90
CA THR A 135 8.97 -6.45 -26.77
C THR A 135 8.06 -7.66 -27.00
N LYS A 136 7.05 -7.87 -26.15
CA LYS A 136 6.06 -8.96 -26.32
C LYS A 136 4.87 -8.55 -27.18
N SER A 137 4.67 -7.25 -27.39
CA SER A 137 3.53 -6.76 -28.13
C SER A 137 3.77 -6.91 -29.63
N GLU A 138 3.31 -8.02 -30.22
CA GLU A 138 3.29 -8.22 -31.67
C GLU A 138 2.34 -7.23 -32.39
N CYS A 139 1.41 -6.64 -31.62
CA CYS A 139 0.36 -5.74 -32.09
C CYS A 139 0.60 -4.27 -31.72
N PHE A 140 1.80 -3.88 -31.25
CA PHE A 140 2.05 -2.46 -30.96
C PHE A 140 2.17 -1.69 -32.28
N GLU A 141 1.11 -0.97 -32.64
CA GLU A 141 1.03 -0.17 -33.86
C GLU A 141 1.43 1.28 -33.61
N ASP A 142 0.96 1.89 -32.53
CA ASP A 142 1.34 3.25 -32.14
C ASP A 142 1.15 3.53 -30.65
N GLY A 143 1.81 4.57 -30.17
CA GLY A 143 1.67 5.10 -28.82
C GLY A 143 2.10 6.56 -28.76
N LEU A 144 1.30 7.38 -28.09
CA LEU A 144 1.57 8.80 -27.89
C LEU A 144 1.65 9.12 -26.40
N ILE A 145 2.75 9.72 -25.98
CA ILE A 145 2.97 10.18 -24.60
C ILE A 145 3.00 11.70 -24.62
N ASN A 146 2.00 12.31 -23.98
CA ASN A 146 1.98 13.75 -23.75
C ASN A 146 2.79 14.08 -22.50
N VAL A 147 3.72 15.01 -22.61
CA VAL A 147 4.63 15.42 -21.53
C VAL A 147 4.57 16.93 -21.37
N LEU A 148 4.44 17.42 -20.15
CA LEU A 148 4.36 18.86 -19.86
C LEU A 148 5.64 19.61 -20.27
N THR A 149 6.78 18.94 -20.12
CA THR A 149 8.11 19.43 -20.48
C THR A 149 8.94 18.26 -20.97
N CYS A 150 9.49 18.36 -22.16
CA CYS A 150 10.38 17.37 -22.76
C CYS A 150 11.60 18.09 -23.35
N ASP A 151 12.78 17.48 -23.26
CA ASP A 151 13.90 17.81 -24.13
C ASP A 151 13.89 16.80 -25.30
N PRO A 152 13.41 17.20 -26.49
CA PRO A 152 13.30 16.29 -27.62
C PRO A 152 14.67 15.77 -28.08
N ALA A 153 15.75 16.51 -27.86
CA ALA A 153 17.11 16.07 -28.17
C ALA A 153 17.56 14.95 -27.22
N ALA A 154 17.29 15.10 -25.92
CA ALA A 154 17.58 14.05 -24.95
C ALA A 154 16.80 12.77 -25.24
N ILE A 155 15.51 12.88 -25.62
CA ILE A 155 14.72 11.72 -26.01
C ILE A 155 15.25 11.08 -27.29
N GLY A 156 15.53 11.87 -28.33
CA GLY A 156 16.03 11.34 -29.59
C GLY A 156 17.35 10.58 -29.41
N LYS A 157 18.23 11.07 -28.54
CA LYS A 157 19.49 10.40 -28.17
C LYS A 157 19.34 9.04 -27.50
N VAL A 158 18.17 8.72 -26.96
CA VAL A 158 17.86 7.36 -26.46
C VAL A 158 17.77 6.35 -27.60
N PHE A 159 17.28 6.77 -28.76
CA PHE A 159 17.04 5.91 -29.93
C PHE A 159 18.19 5.98 -30.96
N ASP A 160 18.78 7.16 -31.13
CA ASP A 160 19.98 7.38 -31.95
C ASP A 160 20.94 8.32 -31.21
N PRO A 161 22.09 7.83 -30.68
CA PRO A 161 23.06 8.66 -29.97
C PRO A 161 23.58 9.86 -30.77
N ASN A 162 23.52 9.83 -32.10
CA ASN A 162 23.96 10.91 -32.98
C ASN A 162 22.84 11.89 -33.36
N TYR A 163 21.64 11.74 -32.79
CA TYR A 163 20.50 12.60 -33.08
C TYR A 163 20.76 14.06 -32.68
N GLU A 164 20.50 14.96 -33.62
CA GLU A 164 20.45 16.40 -33.40
C GLU A 164 19.04 16.93 -33.63
N HIS A 165 18.50 17.66 -32.66
CA HIS A 165 17.14 18.21 -32.70
C HIS A 165 17.05 19.54 -33.47
N ASN A 166 17.63 19.54 -34.66
CA ASN A 166 17.67 20.64 -35.61
C ASN A 166 17.29 20.18 -37.03
N GLY A 167 17.05 18.87 -37.21
CA GLY A 167 16.70 18.23 -38.48
C GLY A 167 15.28 17.62 -38.48
N ALA A 168 15.15 16.40 -39.03
CA ALA A 168 13.89 15.68 -39.04
C ALA A 168 13.48 15.28 -37.61
N ASN A 169 12.26 15.63 -37.19
CA ASN A 169 11.71 15.27 -35.87
C ASN A 169 11.30 13.79 -35.77
N GLU A 170 11.70 12.96 -36.73
CA GLU A 170 11.31 11.56 -36.88
C GLU A 170 12.56 10.69 -37.00
N ILE A 171 12.72 9.75 -36.07
CA ILE A 171 13.85 8.82 -36.00
C ILE A 171 13.33 7.43 -36.36
N VAL A 172 14.02 6.72 -37.25
CA VAL A 172 13.72 5.32 -37.54
C VAL A 172 14.53 4.44 -36.59
N PHE A 173 13.82 3.75 -35.69
CA PHE A 173 14.39 2.81 -34.75
C PHE A 173 14.01 1.37 -35.15
N GLU A 174 15.01 0.50 -35.29
CA GLU A 174 14.78 -0.91 -35.65
C GLU A 174 15.11 -1.83 -34.47
N GLN A 175 14.16 -2.69 -34.12
CA GLN A 175 14.35 -3.72 -33.11
C GLN A 175 13.63 -5.00 -33.53
N ASN A 176 14.33 -6.14 -33.50
CA ASN A 176 13.80 -7.45 -33.88
C ASN A 176 13.14 -7.48 -35.28
N TYR A 177 13.77 -6.85 -36.28
CA TYR A 177 13.27 -6.74 -37.66
C TYR A 177 11.97 -5.93 -37.82
N VAL A 178 11.53 -5.23 -36.77
CA VAL A 178 10.40 -4.30 -36.82
C VAL A 178 10.96 -2.88 -36.76
N LYS A 179 10.51 -2.04 -37.68
CA LYS A 179 10.88 -0.62 -37.74
C LYS A 179 9.80 0.21 -37.05
N PHE A 180 10.23 1.18 -36.27
CA PHE A 180 9.40 2.16 -35.61
C PHE A 180 9.84 3.56 -36.02
N ALA A 181 8.89 4.40 -36.40
CA ALA A 181 9.04 5.83 -36.49
C ALA A 181 8.83 6.44 -35.11
N VAL A 182 9.82 7.18 -34.64
CA VAL A 182 9.84 7.83 -33.34
C VAL A 182 9.80 9.33 -33.57
N LYS A 183 8.67 9.97 -33.23
CA LYS A 183 8.47 11.40 -33.42
C LYS A 183 8.61 12.15 -32.10
N CYS A 184 9.52 13.13 -32.05
CA CYS A 184 9.77 13.94 -30.85
C CYS A 184 9.33 15.39 -31.09
N GLU A 185 8.41 15.89 -30.27
CA GLU A 185 7.90 17.27 -30.30
C GLU A 185 8.06 17.92 -28.91
N GLU A 186 7.87 19.24 -28.79
CA GLU A 186 8.10 19.98 -27.54
C GLU A 186 7.28 19.47 -26.34
N ARG A 187 6.08 18.91 -26.60
CA ARG A 187 5.12 18.47 -25.56
C ARG A 187 4.63 17.04 -25.73
N SER A 188 5.19 16.32 -26.68
CA SER A 188 4.73 14.97 -26.99
C SER A 188 5.83 14.15 -27.63
N PHE A 189 5.75 12.86 -27.36
CA PHE A 189 6.61 11.86 -27.94
C PHE A 189 5.75 10.72 -28.44
N GLY A 190 5.84 10.43 -29.75
CA GLY A 190 5.10 9.38 -30.42
C GLY A 190 6.03 8.26 -30.90
N ILE A 191 5.60 7.02 -30.77
CA ILE A 191 6.20 5.87 -31.44
C ILE A 191 5.12 5.26 -32.32
N LYS A 192 5.43 5.01 -33.58
CA LYS A 192 4.54 4.34 -34.52
C LYS A 192 5.30 3.28 -35.27
N ARG A 193 4.71 2.10 -35.45
CA ARG A 193 5.26 1.05 -36.31
C ARG A 193 5.31 1.58 -37.74
N ALA A 194 6.48 1.54 -38.35
CA ALA A 194 6.63 1.88 -39.76
C ALA A 194 6.11 0.70 -40.58
N GLY A 195 5.07 0.94 -41.39
CA GLY A 195 4.55 -0.06 -42.31
C GLY A 195 5.64 -0.50 -43.31
N VAL A 196 5.63 -1.79 -43.67
CA VAL A 196 6.44 -2.33 -44.78
C VAL A 196 6.03 -1.67 -46.10
#